data_AF-A0A7X9ZS50-F1
#
_entry.id   AF-A0A7X9ZS50-F1
#
_cell.length_a   1.000
_cell.length_b   1.000
_cell.length_c   1.000
_cell.angle_alpha   90.00
_cell.angle_beta   90.00
_cell.angle_gamma   90.00
#
_symmetry.space_group_name_H-M   'P 1'
#
loop_
_entity.id
_entity.type
_entity.pdbx_description
1 polymer ?
#
loop_
_entity_poly.entity_id
_entity_poly.type
_entity_poly.pdbx_seq_one_letter_code
_entity_poly.pdbx_strand_id
1 'polypeptide(L)' 'MVAFLKSDLFLRFLGGFAIGAVGMFMLQPEEAPVFGSPAIAATSTNSATL' A
#
# COMPACT_ATOMS: atom_id res chain seq x y z
N MET A 1 -15.73 -20.60 -11.15
CA MET A 1 -14.63 -20.38 -10.19
C MET A 1 -13.26 -20.75 -10.77
N VAL A 2 -13.07 -21.96 -11.31
CA VAL A 2 -11.75 -22.40 -11.86
C VAL A 2 -11.23 -21.51 -13.01
N ALA A 3 -12.12 -20.95 -13.83
CA ALA A 3 -11.72 -20.03 -14.92
C ALA A 3 -11.08 -18.73 -14.42
N PHE A 4 -11.54 -18.19 -13.29
CA PHE A 4 -10.95 -17.01 -12.68
C PHE A 4 -9.56 -17.30 -12.09
N LEU A 5 -9.40 -18.47 -11.45
CA LEU A 5 -8.10 -18.91 -10.92
C LEU A 5 -7.03 -19.11 -12.02
N LYS A 6 -7.46 -19.33 -13.27
CA LYS A 6 -6.57 -19.45 -14.44
C LYS A 6 -6.34 -18.14 -15.19
N SER A 7 -6.98 -17.05 -14.75
CA SER A 7 -6.82 -15.73 -15.39
C SER A 7 -5.40 -15.20 -15.21
N ASP A 8 -4.79 -14.72 -16.29
CA ASP A 8 -3.49 -14.04 -16.26
C ASP A 8 -3.52 -12.84 -15.30
N LEU A 9 -4.61 -12.07 -15.31
CA LEU A 9 -4.79 -10.93 -14.42
C LEU A 9 -4.83 -11.36 -12.95
N PHE A 10 -5.55 -12.44 -12.63
CA PHE A 10 -5.65 -12.93 -11.26
C PHE A 10 -4.31 -13.48 -10.77
N LEU A 11 -3.57 -14.22 -11.61
CA LEU A 11 -2.27 -14.78 -11.24
C LEU A 11 -1.21 -13.69 -11.07
N ARG A 12 -1.23 -12.64 -11.90
CA ARG A 12 -0.33 -11.48 -11.78
C ARG A 12 -0.66 -10.65 -10.55
N PHE A 13 -1.94 -10.46 -10.27
CA PHE A 13 -2.40 -9.84 -9.02
C PHE A 13 -1.94 -10.65 -7.81
N LEU A 14 -2.19 -11.96 -7.80
CA LEU A 14 -1.83 -12.85 -6.69
C LEU A 14 -0.32 -12.89 -6.46
N GLY A 15 0.47 -12.96 -7.53
CA GLY A 15 1.94 -12.91 -7.45
C GLY A 15 2.44 -11.58 -6.88
N GLY A 16 1.93 -10.45 -7.38
CA GLY A 16 2.26 -9.12 -6.87
C GLY A 16 1.84 -8.94 -5.41
N PHE A 17 0.64 -9.42 -5.05
CA PHE A 17 0.14 -9.41 -3.67
C PHE A 17 1.04 -10.23 -2.74
N ALA A 18 1.43 -11.44 -3.14
CA ALA A 18 2.31 -12.29 -2.33
C ALA A 18 3.67 -11.64 -2.09
N ILE A 19 4.27 -11.06 -3.14
CA ILE A 19 5.54 -10.31 -3.03
C ILE A 19 5.37 -9.10 -2.10
N GLY A 20 4.28 -8.34 -2.25
CA GLY A 20 3.98 -7.18 -1.41
C GLY A 20 3.79 -7.54 0.07
N ALA A 21 3.09 -8.63 0.36
CA ALA A 21 2.89 -9.11 1.73
C ALA A 21 4.19 -9.55 2.38
N VAL A 22 5.04 -10.29 1.66
CA VAL A 22 6.38 -10.68 2.15
C VAL A 22 7.25 -9.45 2.38
N GLY A 23 7.24 -8.48 1.47
CA GLY A 23 7.96 -7.22 1.63
C GLY A 23 7.51 -6.45 2.88
N MET A 24 6.20 -6.31 3.09
CA MET A 24 5.65 -5.66 4.28
C MET A 24 6.06 -6.36 5.58
N PHE A 25 6.11 -7.69 5.57
CA PHE A 25 6.48 -8.48 6.74
C PHE A 25 8.00 -8.45 7.03
N MET A 26 8.83 -8.63 6.00
CA MET A 26 10.29 -8.62 6.13
C MET A 26 10.85 -7.22 6.43
N LEU A 27 10.17 -6.18 5.96
CA LEU A 27 10.55 -4.78 6.17
C LEU A 27 9.77 -4.14 7.32
N GLN A 28 9.20 -4.94 8.22
CA GLN A 28 8.66 -4.37 9.45
C GLN A 28 9.80 -3.72 10.24
N PRO A 29 9.61 -2.47 10.69
CA PRO A 29 10.54 -1.86 11.62
C PRO A 29 10.71 -2.74 12.86
N GLU A 30 11.94 -3.10 13.20
CA GLU A 30 12.29 -3.85 14.43
C GLU A 30 11.91 -3.05 15.69
N GLU A 31 12.08 -1.73 15.62
CA GLU A 31 11.61 -0.82 16.66
C GLU A 31 10.21 -0.35 16.31
N ALA A 32 9.31 -0.34 17.31
CA ALA A 32 7.99 0.25 17.15
C ALA A 32 8.15 1.65 16.53
N PRO A 33 7.40 1.99 15.46
CA PRO A 33 7.46 3.31 14.88
C PRO A 33 7.34 4.30 16.01
N VAL A 34 8.40 5.07 16.28
CA VAL A 34 8.31 6.18 17.21
C VAL A 34 7.15 6.98 16.65
N PHE A 35 6.04 7.07 17.39
CA PHE A 35 4.87 7.86 17.02
C PHE A 35 5.29 9.34 17.01
N GLY A 36 6.19 9.71 16.10
CA GLY A 36 6.43 11.07 15.70
C GLY A 36 5.17 11.59 15.04
N SER A 37 5.03 12.91 15.10
CA SER A 37 3.86 13.67 14.66
C SER A 37 3.14 13.00 13.48
N PRO A 38 1.83 12.73 13.58
CA PRO A 38 1.07 12.09 12.51
C PRO A 38 1.29 12.87 11.21
N ALA A 39 1.40 12.14 10.10
CA ALA A 39 1.53 12.74 8.78
C ALA A 39 0.28 13.60 8.51
N ILE A 40 0.41 14.92 8.65
CA ILE A 40 -0.61 15.87 8.24
C ILE A 40 -0.56 15.93 6.71
N ALA A 41 -1.61 15.43 6.06
CA ALA A 41 -1.78 15.61 4.62
C ALA A 41 -1.81 17.12 4.32
N ALA A 42 -0.82 17.62 3.57
CA ALA A 42 -0.80 19.01 3.13
C ALA A 42 -1.97 19.23 2.15
N THR A 43 -3.11 19.68 2.66
CA THR A 43 -4.19 20.18 1.81
C THR A 43 -3.71 21.49 1.20
N SER A 44 -3.51 21.52 -0.12
CA SER A 44 -3.32 22.79 -0.82
C SER A 44 -4.60 23.60 -0.69
N THR A 45 -4.63 24.59 0.20
CA THR A 45 -5.66 25.63 0.18
C THR A 45 -5.44 26.42 -1.11
N ASN A 46 -6.18 26.09 -2.16
CA ASN A 46 -6.31 26.95 -3.32
C ASN A 46 -7.11 28.16 -2.86
N SER A 47 -6.41 29.19 -2.38
CA SER A 47 -6.97 30.51 -2.13
C SER A 47 -7.39 31.09 -3.48
N ALA A 48 -8.57 30.72 -3.96
CA ALA A 48 -9.28 31.44 -4.99
C ALA A 48 -9.67 32.81 -4.40
N THR A 49 -8.72 33.73 -4.41
CA THR A 49 -8.93 35.15 -4.17
C THR A 49 -9.69 35.74 -5.35
N LEU A 50 -10.96 36.06 -5.06
CA LEU A 50 -11.82 37.15 -5.59
C LEU A 50 -11.95 37.28 -7.11
#